data_AF-A0A969GN48-F1
#
_entry.id   AF-A0A969GN48-F1
#
_cell.length_a   1.000
_cell.length_b   1.000
_cell.length_c   1.000
_cell.angle_alpha   90.00
_cell.angle_beta   90.00
_cell.angle_gamma   90.00
#
_symmetry.space_group_name_H-M   'P 1'
#
loop_
_entity.id
_entity.type
_entity.pdbx_description
1 polymer ?
#
loop_
_entity_poly.entity_id
_entity_poly.type
_entity_poly.pdbx_seq_one_letter_code
_entity_poly.pdbx_strand_id
1 'polypeptide(L)'
;MWLISIAKWGAYDRAETHYRRALKLREETPGHTRLDTAATLLGLAILYDDMGHYAKAEPLFDRALDIYEHIQDADASYIASALSGLALLKASFG
;
A
#
# COMPACT_ATOMS: atom_id res chain seq x y z
N MET A 1 19.13 13.04 17.54
CA MET A 1 17.72 12.63 17.47
C MET A 1 16.92 13.33 16.34
N TRP A 2 17.14 14.61 16.01
CA TRP A 2 16.42 15.32 14.92
C TRP A 2 16.81 14.86 13.48
N LEU A 3 18.09 14.56 13.24
CA LEU A 3 18.57 14.10 11.93
C LEU A 3 17.96 12.76 11.48
N ILE A 4 17.66 11.86 12.43
CA ILE A 4 17.03 10.57 12.15
C ILE A 4 15.58 10.80 11.65
N SER A 5 14.87 11.77 12.22
CA SER A 5 13.51 12.10 11.78
C SER A 5 13.50 12.66 10.36
N ILE A 6 14.40 13.59 10.02
CA ILE A 6 14.49 14.15 8.66
C ILE A 6 14.88 13.08 7.64
N ALA A 7 15.86 12.24 7.98
CA ALA A 7 16.25 11.13 7.12
C ALA A 7 15.07 10.15 6.89
N LYS A 8 14.27 9.90 7.93
CA LYS A 8 13.07 9.07 7.86
C LYS A 8 12.00 9.68 6.94
N TRP A 9 11.67 10.96 7.13
CA TRP A 9 10.74 11.68 6.26
C TRP A 9 11.22 11.76 4.80
N GLY A 10 12.52 12.02 4.56
CA GLY A 10 13.09 12.01 3.22
C GLY A 10 13.15 10.62 2.57
N ALA A 11 13.17 9.54 3.35
CA ALA A 11 13.03 8.18 2.83
C ALA A 11 11.57 7.89 2.44
N TYR A 12 10.63 8.35 3.26
CA TYR A 12 9.19 8.27 3.03
C TYR A 12 8.76 8.99 1.76
N ASP A 13 9.19 10.23 1.54
CA ASP A 13 8.87 10.97 0.31
C ASP A 13 9.39 10.26 -0.96
N ARG A 14 10.59 9.69 -0.87
CA ARG A 14 11.19 8.92 -1.98
C ARG A 14 10.40 7.63 -2.22
N ALA A 15 10.05 6.89 -1.17
CA ALA A 15 9.24 5.68 -1.28
C ALA A 15 7.86 5.99 -1.89
N GLU A 16 7.18 7.04 -1.43
CA GLU A 16 5.88 7.46 -1.97
C GLU A 16 5.99 7.77 -3.47
N THR A 17 7.02 8.53 -3.85
CA THR A 17 7.28 8.87 -5.26
C THR A 17 7.49 7.60 -6.11
N HIS A 18 8.27 6.64 -5.62
CA HIS A 18 8.51 5.39 -6.33
C HIS A 18 7.25 4.54 -6.47
N TYR A 19 6.46 4.37 -5.40
CA TYR A 19 5.21 3.62 -5.44
C TYR A 19 4.16 4.27 -6.35
N ARG A 20 3.98 5.60 -6.28
CA ARG A 20 3.06 6.32 -7.17
C ARG A 20 3.45 6.18 -8.64
N ARG A 21 4.75 6.27 -8.94
CA ARG A 21 5.25 6.09 -10.31
C ARG A 21 5.05 4.65 -10.79
N ALA A 22 5.32 3.66 -9.95
CA ALA A 22 5.08 2.26 -10.26
C ALA A 22 3.59 1.97 -10.50
N LEU A 23 2.70 2.56 -9.70
CA LEU A 23 1.25 2.41 -9.85
C LEU A 23 0.79 2.96 -11.19
N LYS A 24 1.21 4.20 -11.50
CA LYS A 24 0.89 4.85 -12.78
C LYS A 24 1.36 4.01 -13.98
N LEU A 25 2.60 3.51 -13.95
CA LEU A 25 3.13 2.68 -15.03
C LEU A 25 2.34 1.36 -15.18
N ARG A 26 1.96 0.72 -14.08
CA ARG A 26 1.18 -0.53 -14.08
C ARG A 26 -0.26 -0.30 -14.59
N GLU A 27 -0.85 0.86 -14.31
CA GLU A 27 -2.19 1.23 -14.80
C GLU A 27 -2.19 1.66 -16.27
N GLU A 28 -1.13 2.31 -16.75
CA GLU A 28 -1.03 2.82 -18.13
C GLU A 28 -0.46 1.82 -19.14
N THR A 29 0.25 0.77 -18.68
CA THR A 29 0.94 -0.17 -19.57
C THR A 29 0.13 -1.46 -19.77
N PRO A 30 -0.31 -1.76 -21.00
CA PRO A 30 -0.95 -3.04 -21.31
C PRO A 30 -0.01 -4.22 -21.05
N GLY A 31 -0.48 -5.24 -20.32
CA GLY A 31 0.26 -6.47 -20.05
C GLY A 31 0.79 -6.63 -18.62
N HIS A 32 0.67 -5.61 -17.75
CA HIS A 32 0.90 -5.81 -16.31
C HIS A 32 -0.23 -6.61 -15.67
N THR A 33 0.11 -7.46 -14.72
CA THR A 33 -0.89 -8.25 -14.02
C THR A 33 -1.63 -7.40 -13.00
N ARG A 34 -2.91 -7.70 -12.77
CA ARG A 34 -3.67 -7.09 -11.68
C ARG A 34 -3.01 -7.35 -10.32
N LEU A 35 -2.31 -8.47 -10.16
CA LEU A 35 -1.52 -8.80 -8.96
C LEU A 35 -0.40 -7.80 -8.71
N ASP A 36 0.33 -7.39 -9.75
CA ASP A 36 1.37 -6.38 -9.62
C ASP A 36 0.77 -5.04 -9.16
N THR A 37 -0.37 -4.65 -9.72
CA THR A 37 -1.07 -3.44 -9.29
C THR A 37 -1.48 -3.52 -7.81
N ALA A 38 -2.02 -4.66 -7.37
CA ALA A 38 -2.39 -4.89 -5.97
C ALA A 38 -1.18 -4.81 -5.03
N ALA A 39 -0.03 -5.38 -5.42
CA ALA A 39 1.19 -5.33 -4.63
C ALA A 39 1.73 -3.90 -4.46
N THR A 40 1.64 -3.08 -5.51
CA THR A 40 2.00 -1.65 -5.42
C THR A 40 1.06 -0.90 -4.48
N LEU A 41 -0.25 -1.15 -4.58
CA LEU A 41 -1.26 -0.51 -3.73
C LEU A 41 -1.02 -0.88 -2.27
N LEU A 42 -0.77 -2.15 -1.98
CA LEU A 42 -0.46 -2.65 -0.64
C LEU A 42 0.80 -2.00 -0.07
N GLY A 43 1.87 -1.91 -0.86
CA GLY A 43 3.11 -1.24 -0.44
C GLY A 43 2.92 0.26 -0.15
N LEU A 44 2.12 0.96 -0.96
CA LEU A 44 1.79 2.37 -0.72
C LEU A 44 0.90 2.54 0.52
N ALA A 45 -0.03 1.61 0.78
CA ALA A 45 -0.89 1.63 1.95
C ALA A 45 -0.07 1.47 3.25
N ILE A 46 0.82 0.48 3.30
CA ILE A 46 1.73 0.25 4.43
C ILE A 46 2.62 1.47 4.66
N LEU A 47 3.13 2.08 3.59
CA LEU A 47 3.94 3.29 3.70
C LEU A 47 3.16 4.43 4.39
N TYR A 48 1.89 4.66 4.02
CA TYR A 48 1.09 5.69 4.67
C TYR A 48 0.70 5.33 6.11
N ASP A 49 0.46 4.06 6.40
CA ASP A 49 0.23 3.57 7.77
C ASP A 49 1.44 3.88 8.66
N ASP A 50 2.65 3.58 8.18
CA ASP A 50 3.94 3.88 8.83
C ASP A 50 4.19 5.37 9.08
N MET A 51 3.64 6.23 8.21
CA MET A 51 3.69 7.69 8.38
C MET A 51 2.58 8.22 9.31
N GLY A 52 1.59 7.41 9.69
CA GLY A 52 0.40 7.82 10.43
C GLY A 52 -0.68 8.48 9.55
N HIS A 53 -0.58 8.38 8.22
CA HIS A 53 -1.53 8.93 7.26
C HIS A 53 -2.66 7.93 6.94
N TYR A 54 -3.34 7.50 8.00
CA TYR A 54 -4.34 6.42 7.96
C TYR A 54 -5.49 6.63 6.96
N ALA A 55 -6.00 7.87 6.84
CA ALA A 55 -7.03 8.22 5.87
C ALA A 55 -6.59 8.06 4.40
N LYS A 56 -5.28 8.04 4.13
CA LYS A 56 -4.73 7.71 2.80
C LYS A 56 -4.45 6.22 2.64
N ALA A 57 -4.15 5.52 3.73
CA ALA A 57 -3.83 4.09 3.73
C ALA A 57 -5.08 3.21 3.50
N GLU A 58 -6.18 3.52 4.18
CA GLU A 58 -7.43 2.73 4.14
C GLU A 58 -7.93 2.43 2.71
N PRO A 59 -8.17 3.43 1.84
CA PRO A 59 -8.69 3.15 0.49
C PRO A 59 -7.71 2.35 -0.38
N LEU A 60 -6.41 2.39 -0.07
CA LEU A 60 -5.40 1.61 -0.80
C LEU A 60 -5.40 0.16 -0.34
N PHE A 61 -5.54 -0.10 0.95
CA PHE A 61 -5.71 -1.46 1.47
C PHE A 61 -6.99 -2.10 0.93
N ASP A 62 -8.12 -1.37 0.92
CA ASP A 62 -9.38 -1.88 0.36
C ASP A 62 -9.24 -2.24 -1.12
N ARG A 63 -8.64 -1.34 -1.92
CA ARG A 63 -8.43 -1.60 -3.35
C ARG A 63 -7.46 -2.76 -3.60
N ALA A 64 -6.42 -2.91 -2.79
CA ALA A 64 -5.50 -4.04 -2.89
C ALA A 64 -6.21 -5.35 -2.54
N LEU A 65 -7.01 -5.36 -1.47
CA LEU A 65 -7.78 -6.52 -1.03
C LEU A 65 -8.78 -6.98 -2.09
N ASP A 66 -9.57 -6.05 -2.64
CA ASP A 66 -10.53 -6.35 -3.70
C ASP A 66 -9.85 -7.05 -4.89
N ILE A 67 -8.66 -6.58 -5.30
CA ILE A 67 -7.94 -7.22 -6.39
C ILE A 67 -7.44 -8.61 -5.99
N TYR A 68 -6.87 -8.79 -4.79
CA TYR A 68 -6.36 -10.08 -4.36
C TYR A 68 -7.47 -11.11 -4.17
N GLU A 69 -8.65 -10.72 -3.66
CA GLU A 69 -9.80 -11.62 -3.49
C GLU A 69 -10.38 -12.11 -4.82
N HIS A 70 -10.28 -11.30 -5.88
CA HIS A 70 -10.77 -11.64 -7.21
C HIS A 70 -9.74 -12.40 -8.08
N ILE A 71 -8.59 -12.77 -7.52
CA ILE A 71 -7.55 -13.53 -8.25
C ILE A 71 -7.34 -14.88 -7.57
N GLN A 72 -7.68 -15.94 -8.29
CA GLN A 72 -7.70 -17.32 -7.78
C GLN A 72 -6.33 -17.80 -7.25
N ASP A 73 -5.23 -17.32 -7.84
CA ASP A 73 -3.86 -17.68 -7.47
C ASP A 73 -3.16 -16.59 -6.64
N ALA A 74 -3.91 -15.67 -6.02
CA ALA A 74 -3.33 -14.68 -5.14
C ALA A 74 -2.71 -15.35 -3.90
N ASP A 75 -1.51 -14.91 -3.52
CA ASP A 75 -0.86 -15.39 -2.31
C ASP A 75 -1.66 -14.93 -1.08
N ALA A 76 -2.05 -15.89 -0.24
CA ALA A 76 -2.79 -15.66 1.00
C ALA A 76 -2.07 -14.69 1.95
N SER A 77 -0.74 -14.59 1.86
CA SER A 77 0.08 -13.65 2.64
C SER A 77 -0.24 -12.19 2.31
N TYR A 78 -0.57 -11.88 1.05
CA TYR A 78 -0.94 -10.52 0.65
C TYR A 78 -2.35 -10.16 1.13
N ILE A 79 -3.29 -11.11 1.03
CA ILE A 79 -4.65 -10.94 1.56
C ILE A 79 -4.61 -10.70 3.08
N ALA A 80 -3.85 -11.52 3.80
CA ALA A 80 -3.67 -11.38 5.25
C ALA A 80 -3.06 -10.02 5.62
N SER A 81 -2.11 -9.52 4.83
CA SER A 81 -1.49 -8.21 5.06
C SER A 81 -2.48 -7.06 4.85
N ALA A 82 -3.28 -7.11 3.78
CA ALA A 82 -4.29 -6.09 3.52
C ALA A 82 -5.37 -6.06 4.62
N LEU A 83 -5.87 -7.24 5.01
CA LEU A 83 -6.84 -7.39 6.09
C LEU A 83 -6.29 -6.92 7.44
N SER A 84 -5.04 -7.26 7.76
CA SER A 84 -4.38 -6.83 8.99
C SER A 84 -4.22 -5.32 9.04
N GLY A 85 -3.82 -4.70 7.92
CA GLY A 85 -3.75 -3.25 7.77
C GLY A 85 -5.11 -2.60 8.05
N LEU A 86 -6.17 -3.05 7.37
CA LEU A 86 -7.53 -2.52 7.60
C LEU A 86 -8.03 -2.72 9.02
N ALA A 87 -7.73 -3.87 9.64
CA ALA A 87 -8.13 -4.14 11.02
C ALA A 87 -7.46 -3.17 12.00
N LEU A 88 -6.16 -2.90 11.83
CA LEU A 88 -5.41 -1.94 12.65
C LEU A 88 -5.92 -0.51 12.45
N LEU A 89 -6.21 -0.12 11.21
CA LEU A 89 -6.81 1.19 10.92
C LEU A 89 -8.17 1.33 11.60
N LYS A 90 -9.07 0.35 11.43
CA LYS A 90 -10.40 0.43 12.05
C LYS A 90 -10.36 0.36 13.57
N ALA A 91 -9.41 -0.38 14.16
CA ALA A 91 -9.22 -0.42 15.61
C ALA A 91 -8.64 0.88 16.19
N SER A 92 -7.84 1.63 15.41
CA SER A 92 -7.26 2.90 15.86
C SER A 92 -8.22 4.09 15.74
N PHE A 93 -9.29 3.96 14.94
CA PHE A 93 -10.34 4.99 14.75
C PHE A 93 -11.74 4.57 15.24
N GLY A 94 -11.86 3.44 15.94
CA GLY A 94 -13.11 2.88 16.47
C GLY A 94 -13.50 3.39 17.85
#